data_AF-A0A7S4MRW5-F1
#
_entry.id   AF-A0A7S4MRW5-F1
#
_cell.length_a   1.000
_cell.length_b   1.000
_cell.length_c   1.000
_cell.angle_alpha   90.00
_cell.angle_beta   90.00
_cell.angle_gamma   90.00
#
_symmetry.space_group_name_H-M   'P 1'
#
loop_
_entity.id
_entity.type
_entity.pdbx_description
1 polymer ?
#
loop_
_entity_poly.entity_id
_entity_poly.type
_entity_poly.pdbx_seq_one_letter_code
_entity_poly.pdbx_strand_id
1 'polypeptide(L)'
;FGGVIASQTWELLMMLPTNEEMMKQISEGHTNPDEFQWEEILDPNSIYKLLYTSQIVHSLTQNNNLKSDVWYSWFVKNGVSHLLKILESDMWLCTDALMDKHISCLSLLLNLVCTFCVKERAGTA
;
A
#
# COMPACT_ATOMS: atom_id res chain seq x y z
N PHE A 1 5.36 -17.36 22.80
CA PHE A 1 3.98 -17.79 22.46
C PHE A 1 3.11 -16.69 21.84
N GLY A 2 3.38 -15.38 22.03
CA GLY A 2 2.56 -14.30 21.46
C GLY A 2 2.71 -14.05 19.94
N GLY A 3 3.85 -14.35 19.34
CA GLY A 3 4.10 -14.05 17.91
C GLY A 3 3.27 -14.89 16.92
N VAL A 4 2.98 -16.15 17.26
CA VAL A 4 2.17 -17.05 16.42
C VAL A 4 0.71 -16.61 16.41
N ILE A 5 0.17 -16.25 17.58
CA ILE A 5 -1.19 -15.73 17.70
C ILE A 5 -1.32 -14.40 16.97
N ALA A 6 -0.35 -13.48 17.11
CA ALA A 6 -0.37 -12.22 16.37
C ALA A 6 -0.36 -12.42 14.84
N SER A 7 0.42 -13.38 14.32
CA SER A 7 0.44 -13.68 12.87
C SER A 7 -0.85 -14.34 12.39
N GLN A 8 -1.42 -15.26 13.16
CA GLN A 8 -2.70 -15.91 12.84
C GLN A 8 -3.88 -14.96 12.96
N THR A 9 -3.88 -14.09 13.98
CA THR A 9 -4.87 -13.00 14.11
C THR A 9 -4.70 -11.98 12.99
N TRP A 10 -3.47 -11.71 12.53
CA TRP A 10 -3.23 -10.86 11.36
C TRP A 10 -3.78 -11.49 10.07
N GLU A 11 -3.54 -12.78 9.84
CA GLU A 11 -4.14 -13.52 8.71
C GLU A 11 -5.66 -13.53 8.76
N LEU A 12 -6.25 -13.68 9.95
CA LEU A 12 -7.70 -13.57 10.14
C LEU A 12 -8.21 -12.13 9.93
N LEU A 13 -7.46 -11.11 10.36
CA LEU A 13 -7.77 -9.69 10.12
C LEU A 13 -7.73 -9.35 8.63
N MET A 14 -6.77 -9.92 7.88
CA MET A 14 -6.69 -9.85 6.42
C MET A 14 -7.91 -10.48 5.72
N MET A 15 -8.62 -11.38 6.41
CA MET A 15 -9.82 -12.07 5.94
C MET A 15 -11.14 -11.42 6.40
N LEU A 16 -11.12 -10.37 7.24
CA LEU A 16 -12.33 -9.75 7.78
C LEU A 16 -12.90 -8.66 6.84
N PRO A 17 -14.24 -8.49 6.79
CA PRO A 17 -14.95 -7.55 5.89
C PRO A 17 -14.70 -6.06 6.17
N THR A 18 -13.97 -5.70 7.24
CA THR A 18 -13.35 -4.37 7.41
C THR A 18 -12.47 -3.98 6.21
N ASN A 19 -12.08 -4.98 5.42
CA ASN A 19 -11.31 -4.91 4.18
C ASN A 19 -12.02 -4.19 3.03
N GLU A 20 -13.36 -4.20 2.98
CA GLU A 20 -14.10 -3.58 1.87
C GLU A 20 -14.03 -2.05 1.90
N GLU A 21 -14.09 -1.42 3.08
CA GLU A 21 -14.10 0.04 3.18
C GLU A 21 -12.75 0.64 2.79
N MET A 22 -11.64 0.07 3.28
CA MET A 22 -10.30 0.54 2.92
C MET A 22 -9.96 0.24 1.45
N MET A 23 -10.42 -0.91 0.94
CA MET A 23 -10.32 -1.23 -0.49
C MET A 23 -11.14 -0.24 -1.33
N LYS A 24 -12.37 0.04 -0.91
CA LYS A 24 -13.27 0.99 -1.57
C LYS A 24 -12.66 2.38 -1.59
N GLN A 25 -12.22 2.90 -0.44
CA GLN A 25 -11.54 4.20 -0.34
C GLN A 25 -10.36 4.28 -1.30
N ILE A 26 -9.47 3.29 -1.32
CA ILE A 26 -8.31 3.28 -2.23
C ILE A 26 -8.76 3.21 -3.69
N SER A 27 -9.75 2.39 -4.03
CA SER A 27 -10.25 2.23 -5.41
C SER A 27 -11.03 3.44 -5.93
N GLU A 28 -11.77 4.12 -5.06
CA GLU A 28 -12.64 5.24 -5.39
C GLU A 28 -11.98 6.59 -5.08
N GLY A 29 -10.77 6.61 -4.52
CA GLY A 29 -10.03 7.83 -4.14
C GLY A 29 -9.81 8.80 -5.30
N HIS A 30 -9.80 8.30 -6.54
CA HIS A 30 -9.76 9.14 -7.74
C HIS A 30 -11.00 10.03 -7.93
N THR A 31 -12.11 9.73 -7.26
CA THR A 31 -13.41 10.40 -7.45
C THR A 31 -13.43 11.73 -6.74
N ASN A 32 -12.84 11.79 -5.54
CA ASN A 32 -12.67 13.01 -4.74
C ASN A 32 -11.20 13.14 -4.28
N PRO A 33 -10.26 13.50 -5.17
CA PRO A 33 -8.83 13.56 -4.85
C PRO A 33 -8.48 14.51 -3.70
N ASP A 34 -9.22 15.62 -3.58
CA ASP A 34 -8.95 16.68 -2.59
C ASP A 34 -9.32 16.28 -1.16
N GLU A 35 -10.21 15.29 -0.99
CA GLU A 35 -10.64 14.79 0.31
C GLU A 35 -9.84 13.56 0.77
N PHE A 36 -9.05 12.97 -0.13
CA PHE A 36 -8.33 11.72 0.11
C PHE A 36 -7.14 11.91 1.06
N GLN A 37 -7.25 11.35 2.27
CA GLN A 37 -6.24 11.47 3.32
C GLN A 37 -5.12 10.42 3.17
N TRP A 38 -4.06 10.76 2.44
CA TRP A 38 -2.94 9.83 2.18
C TRP A 38 -2.26 9.34 3.44
N GLU A 39 -2.08 10.22 4.43
CA GLU A 39 -1.47 9.93 5.72
C GLU A 39 -2.29 8.95 6.55
N GLU A 40 -3.61 8.91 6.35
CA GLU A 40 -4.48 7.94 7.00
C GLU A 40 -4.50 6.60 6.28
N ILE A 41 -4.36 6.56 4.95
CA ILE A 41 -4.40 5.31 4.19
C ILE A 41 -3.05 4.63 4.18
N LEU A 42 -2.00 5.34 3.77
CA LEU A 42 -0.62 4.89 3.76
C LEU A 42 0.07 5.46 5.00
N ASP A 43 -0.30 4.92 6.16
CA ASP A 43 0.13 5.40 7.47
C ASP A 43 1.52 4.86 7.85
N PRO A 44 2.57 5.70 7.88
CA PRO A 44 3.93 5.28 8.24
C PRO A 44 4.07 4.88 9.71
N ASN A 45 3.14 5.28 10.59
CA ASN A 45 3.23 5.01 12.02
C ASN A 45 2.72 3.61 12.40
N SER A 46 2.06 2.92 11.46
CA SER A 46 1.50 1.59 11.67
C SER A 46 1.95 0.64 10.56
N ILE A 47 3.02 -0.12 10.83
CA ILE A 47 3.59 -1.09 9.88
C ILE A 47 2.55 -2.08 9.34
N TYR A 48 1.61 -2.48 10.20
CA TYR A 48 0.52 -3.38 9.86
C TYR A 48 -0.46 -2.74 8.88
N LYS A 49 -0.91 -1.52 9.18
CA LYS A 49 -1.82 -0.77 8.32
C LYS A 49 -1.17 -0.47 6.97
N LEU A 50 0.09 -0.04 6.98
CA LEU A 50 0.87 0.22 5.77
C LEU A 50 1.08 -1.03 4.92
N LEU A 51 1.45 -2.16 5.54
CA LEU A 51 1.57 -3.44 4.85
C LEU A 51 0.24 -3.82 4.18
N TYR A 52 -0.85 -3.68 4.92
CA TYR A 52 -2.18 -4.02 4.43
C TYR A 52 -2.65 -3.12 3.28
N THR A 53 -2.54 -1.80 3.40
CA THR A 53 -2.91 -0.88 2.31
C THR A 53 -2.02 -1.02 1.10
N SER A 54 -0.73 -1.31 1.30
CA SER A 54 0.18 -1.66 0.20
C SER A 54 -0.25 -2.96 -0.51
N GLN A 55 -0.77 -3.96 0.22
CA GLN A 55 -1.31 -5.17 -0.40
C GLN A 55 -2.57 -4.89 -1.24
N ILE A 56 -3.43 -3.97 -0.79
CA ILE A 56 -4.59 -3.52 -1.58
C ILE A 56 -4.11 -2.86 -2.88
N VAL A 57 -3.22 -1.87 -2.79
CA VAL A 57 -2.67 -1.17 -3.97
C VAL A 57 -2.02 -2.19 -4.92
N HIS A 58 -1.24 -3.13 -4.39
CA HIS A 58 -0.63 -4.17 -5.19
C HIS A 58 -1.68 -5.04 -5.89
N SER A 59 -2.72 -5.48 -5.17
CA SER A 59 -3.83 -6.22 -5.76
C SER A 59 -4.50 -5.43 -6.89
N LEU A 60 -4.80 -4.15 -6.68
CA LEU A 60 -5.38 -3.26 -7.70
C LEU A 60 -4.48 -3.11 -8.94
N THR A 61 -3.16 -3.06 -8.78
CA THR A 61 -2.24 -2.99 -9.92
C THR A 61 -2.18 -4.29 -10.75
N GLN A 62 -2.36 -5.45 -10.10
CA GLN A 62 -2.35 -6.76 -10.76
C GLN A 62 -3.71 -7.11 -11.39
N ASN A 63 -4.80 -6.59 -10.84
CA ASN A 63 -6.15 -6.93 -11.29
C ASN A 63 -6.51 -6.15 -12.56
N ASN A 64 -6.37 -6.81 -13.72
CA ASN A 64 -6.59 -6.21 -15.04
C ASN A 64 -7.97 -5.55 -15.23
N ASN A 65 -8.98 -5.96 -14.45
CA ASN A 65 -10.35 -5.46 -14.55
C ASN A 65 -10.55 -4.08 -13.91
N LEU A 66 -9.65 -3.65 -13.00
CA LEU A 66 -9.66 -2.32 -12.36
C LEU A 66 -8.58 -1.39 -12.93
N LYS A 67 -7.99 -1.74 -14.08
CA LYS A 67 -7.15 -0.85 -14.90
C LYS A 67 -8.00 0.25 -15.56
N SER A 68 -8.75 0.99 -14.76
CA SER A 68 -9.16 2.32 -15.19
C SER A 68 -7.87 3.15 -15.29
N ASP A 69 -7.51 3.57 -16.50
CA ASP A 69 -6.38 4.48 -16.72
C ASP A 69 -6.47 5.73 -15.83
N VAL A 70 -7.70 6.10 -15.43
CA VAL A 70 -8.00 7.17 -14.48
C VAL A 70 -7.46 6.87 -13.08
N TRP A 71 -7.72 5.69 -12.52
CA TRP A 71 -7.20 5.34 -11.19
C TRP A 71 -5.68 5.27 -11.19
N TYR A 72 -5.12 4.63 -12.22
CA TYR A 72 -3.68 4.46 -12.35
C TYR A 72 -2.96 5.83 -12.48
N SER A 73 -3.44 6.71 -13.36
CA SER A 73 -2.87 8.04 -13.53
C SER A 73 -3.02 8.92 -12.28
N TRP A 74 -4.16 8.84 -11.59
CA TRP A 74 -4.38 9.50 -10.31
C TRP A 74 -3.38 9.03 -9.24
N PHE A 75 -3.18 7.72 -9.12
CA PHE A 75 -2.26 7.14 -8.15
C PHE A 75 -0.80 7.48 -8.47
N VAL A 76 -0.39 7.46 -9.75
CA VAL A 76 0.95 7.89 -10.17
C VAL A 76 1.20 9.35 -9.78
N LYS A 77 0.23 10.24 -10.01
CA LYS A 77 0.36 11.67 -9.75
C LYS A 77 0.54 12.00 -8.26
N ASN A 78 -0.14 11.27 -7.38
CA ASN A 78 -0.20 11.63 -5.95
C ASN A 78 0.34 10.53 -5.03
N GLY A 79 -0.10 9.28 -5.22
CA GLY A 79 0.24 8.16 -4.35
C GLY A 79 1.70 7.73 -4.41
N VAL A 80 2.34 7.74 -5.59
CA VAL A 80 3.77 7.37 -5.71
C VAL A 80 4.66 8.33 -4.92
N SER A 81 4.36 9.62 -4.92
CA SER A 81 5.11 10.61 -4.13
C SER A 81 5.04 10.29 -2.63
N HIS A 82 3.89 9.78 -2.17
CA HIS A 82 3.68 9.39 -0.79
C HIS A 82 4.43 8.09 -0.45
N LEU A 83 4.42 7.10 -1.35
CA LEU A 83 5.23 5.88 -1.20
C LEU A 83 6.74 6.19 -1.06
N LEU A 84 7.25 7.15 -1.85
CA LEU A 84 8.65 7.57 -1.76
C LEU A 84 8.97 8.24 -0.42
N LYS A 85 8.10 9.15 0.06
CA LYS A 85 8.27 9.76 1.41
C LYS A 85 8.30 8.72 2.53
N ILE A 86 7.48 7.67 2.41
CA ILE A 86 7.47 6.55 3.36
C ILE A 86 8.78 5.77 3.28
N LEU A 87 9.31 5.51 2.07
CA LEU A 87 10.60 4.83 1.90
C LEU A 87 11.78 5.65 2.47
N GLU A 88 11.71 6.97 2.41
CA GLU A 88 12.71 7.88 2.98
C GLU A 88 12.61 8.05 4.50
N SER A 89 11.55 7.52 5.13
CA SER A 89 11.32 7.67 6.57
C SER A 89 12.30 6.84 7.41
N ASP A 90 12.69 7.38 8.57
CA ASP A 90 13.52 6.69 9.56
C ASP A 90 12.82 5.48 10.21
N MET A 91 11.54 5.20 9.91
CA MET A 91 10.80 4.06 10.45
C MET A 91 11.51 2.71 10.19
N TRP A 92 12.32 2.63 9.13
CA TRP A 92 13.02 1.42 8.72
C TRP A 92 14.24 1.10 9.59
N LEU A 93 14.69 2.04 10.44
CA LEU A 93 15.90 1.89 11.25
C LEU A 93 15.68 1.04 12.52
N CYS A 94 14.47 0.51 12.74
CA CYS A 94 14.12 -0.29 13.92
C CYS A 94 14.57 -1.76 13.82
N THR A 95 15.30 -2.24 14.82
CA THR A 95 15.88 -3.61 14.92
C THR A 95 15.08 -4.57 15.82
N ASP A 96 13.80 -4.30 16.08
CA ASP A 96 12.99 -5.10 17.01
C ASP A 96 12.25 -6.28 16.36
N ALA A 97 11.54 -7.06 17.17
CA ALA A 97 10.79 -8.30 16.86
C ALA A 97 9.82 -8.25 15.64
N LEU A 98 9.62 -7.08 15.05
CA LEU A 98 8.82 -6.86 13.83
C LEU A 98 9.68 -6.83 12.55
N MET A 99 10.98 -7.12 12.61
CA MET A 99 11.90 -7.06 11.48
C MET A 99 11.36 -7.79 10.24
N ASP A 100 10.75 -8.97 10.39
CA ASP A 100 10.15 -9.72 9.28
C ASP A 100 9.00 -8.97 8.59
N LYS A 101 8.18 -8.24 9.37
CA LYS A 101 7.08 -7.43 8.83
C LYS A 101 7.60 -6.15 8.17
N HIS A 102 8.66 -5.55 8.71
CA HIS A 102 9.34 -4.41 8.07
C HIS A 102 9.93 -4.83 6.72
N ILE A 103 10.65 -5.96 6.66
CA ILE A 103 11.19 -6.50 5.41
C ILE A 103 10.06 -6.79 4.40
N SER A 104 8.97 -7.42 4.86
CA SER A 104 7.82 -7.73 3.99
C SER A 104 7.16 -6.46 3.44
N CYS A 105 6.98 -5.45 4.28
CA CYS A 105 6.39 -4.17 3.89
C CYS A 105 7.32 -3.42 2.92
N LEU A 106 8.61 -3.33 3.24
CA LEU A 106 9.61 -2.68 2.40
C LEU A 106 9.70 -3.35 1.02
N SER A 107 9.74 -4.68 0.98
CA SER A 107 9.74 -5.45 -0.27
C SER A 107 8.51 -5.11 -1.13
N LEU A 108 7.34 -5.04 -0.51
CA LEU A 108 6.10 -4.70 -1.21
C LEU A 108 6.07 -3.25 -1.69
N LEU A 109 6.53 -2.29 -0.88
CA LEU A 109 6.62 -0.88 -1.26
C LEU A 109 7.59 -0.68 -2.43
N LEU A 110 8.77 -1.31 -2.39
CA LEU A 110 9.73 -1.26 -3.49
C LEU A 110 9.15 -1.87 -4.77
N ASN A 111 8.43 -2.99 -4.66
CA ASN A 111 7.75 -3.59 -5.81
C ASN A 111 6.69 -2.65 -6.40
N LEU A 112 5.89 -1.99 -5.55
CA LEU A 112 4.90 -1.01 -5.99
C LEU A 112 5.56 0.16 -6.72
N VAL A 113 6.57 0.78 -6.12
CA VAL A 113 7.31 1.90 -6.74
C VAL A 113 7.88 1.47 -8.10
N CYS A 114 8.55 0.32 -8.17
CA CYS A 114 9.06 -0.22 -9.43
C CYS A 114 7.95 -0.46 -10.45
N THR A 115 6.81 -1.03 -10.04
CA THR A 115 5.67 -1.29 -10.92
C THR A 115 5.15 0.00 -11.54
N PHE A 116 4.97 1.06 -10.74
CA PHE A 116 4.49 2.35 -11.23
C PHE A 116 5.51 3.07 -12.12
N CYS A 117 6.79 3.07 -11.74
CA CYS A 117 7.86 3.72 -12.52
C CYS A 117 8.17 3.03 -13.85
N VAL A 118 8.12 1.69 -13.90
CA VAL A 118 8.37 0.93 -15.14
C VAL A 118 7.22 1.10 -16.13
N LYS A 119 5.98 1.08 -15.64
CA LYS A 119 4.80 1.19 -16.50
C LYS A 119 4.55 2.62 -16.98
N GLU A 120 4.98 3.65 -16.25
CA GLU A 120 5.03 5.03 -16.76
C GLU A 120 5.87 5.14 -18.05
N ARG A 121 7.02 4.45 -18.10
CA ARG A 121 7.89 4.44 -19.30
C ARG A 121 7.31 3.65 -20.47
N ALA A 122 6.45 2.67 -20.21
CA ALA A 122 5.82 1.85 -21.25
C ALA A 122 4.62 2.56 -21.92
N GLY A 123 4.01 3.55 -21.26
CA GLY A 123 2.88 4.34 -21.82
C GLY A 123 3.31 5.53 -22.69
N THR A 124 4.62 5.83 -22.75
CA THR A 124 5.19 6.94 -23.54
C THR A 124 5.90 6.47 -24.82
N ALA A 125 5.68 5.22 -25.25
CA ALA A 125 6.29 4.60 -26.44
C ALA A 125 5.25 4.35 -27.54
#